data_AF-A0A2T6IKJ4-F1
#
_entry.id   AF-A0A2T6IKJ4-F1
#
_cell.length_a   1.000
_cell.length_b   1.000
_cell.length_c   1.000
_cell.angle_alpha   90.00
_cell.angle_beta   90.00
_cell.angle_gamma   90.00
#
_symmetry.space_group_name_H-M   'P 1'
#
loop_
_entity.id
_entity.type
_entity.pdbx_description
1 polymer ?
#
loop_
_entity_poly.entity_id
_entity_poly.type
_entity_poly.pdbx_seq_one_letter_code
_entity_poly.pdbx_strand_id
1 'polypeptide(L)'
;MPYRSSSSPADIGLSKSEYEDAVNLEKLYFLANKNDRCANCGRGGVSAVDVSRYEFLCSSCCSGKSSVKRIGEDRFSSFEVNKLHARFDR
;
A
#
# COMPACT_ATOMS: atom_id res chain seq x y z
N MET A 1 12.25 18.52 -1.37
CA MET A 1 12.87 18.02 -0.12
C MET A 1 13.37 16.61 -0.37
N PRO A 2 14.68 16.32 -0.32
CA PRO A 2 15.15 14.94 -0.40
C PRO A 2 14.94 14.29 0.97
N TYR A 3 13.98 13.37 1.06
CA TYR A 3 13.74 12.61 2.29
C TYR A 3 14.87 11.57 2.44
N ARG A 4 15.80 11.85 3.35
CA ARG A 4 16.87 10.92 3.75
C ARG A 4 16.47 10.32 5.09
N SER A 5 15.67 9.26 5.08
CA SER A 5 15.43 8.47 6.29
C SER A 5 16.49 7.38 6.38
N SER A 6 17.59 7.72 7.06
CA SER A 6 18.59 6.74 7.52
C SER A 6 18.36 6.45 9.00
N SER A 7 17.14 6.07 9.37
CA SER A 7 16.80 5.70 10.75
C SER A 7 16.81 4.17 10.84
N SER A 8 17.66 3.62 11.69
CA SER A 8 17.73 2.16 11.91
C SER A 8 16.53 1.71 12.76
N PRO A 9 15.96 0.51 12.56
CA PRO A 9 14.85 -0.01 13.38
C PRO A 9 15.06 0.11 14.90
N ALA A 10 16.33 -0.04 15.32
CA ALA A 10 16.74 0.05 16.72
C ALA A 10 16.64 1.47 17.31
N ASP A 11 16.78 2.53 16.50
CA ASP A 11 16.71 3.93 16.97
C ASP A 11 15.28 4.37 17.28
N ILE A 12 14.28 3.64 16.77
CA ILE A 12 12.84 3.95 16.91
C ILE A 12 12.16 2.98 17.90
N GLY A 13 12.91 2.01 18.47
CA GLY A 13 12.38 1.03 19.41
C GLY A 13 11.38 0.04 18.79
N LEU A 14 11.39 -0.11 17.47
CA LEU A 14 10.52 -1.03 16.74
C LEU A 14 11.19 -2.38 16.53
N SER A 15 10.41 -3.46 16.54
CA SER A 15 10.89 -4.73 16.00
C SER A 15 11.13 -4.62 14.49
N LYS A 16 12.01 -5.47 13.96
CA LYS A 16 12.30 -5.51 12.51
C LYS A 16 11.02 -5.68 11.68
N SER A 17 10.09 -6.51 12.15
CA SER A 17 8.79 -6.73 11.51
C SER A 17 7.91 -5.47 11.50
N GLU A 18 7.86 -4.72 12.60
CA GLU A 18 7.08 -3.48 12.67
C GLU A 18 7.67 -2.39 11.78
N TYR A 19 8.99 -2.32 11.69
CA TYR A 19 9.67 -1.43 10.76
C TYR A 19 9.35 -1.77 9.30
N GLU A 20 9.42 -3.07 8.94
CA GLU A 20 9.06 -3.51 7.59
C GLU A 20 7.59 -3.23 7.25
N ASP A 21 6.68 -3.48 8.19
CA ASP A 21 5.25 -3.16 8.04
C ASP A 21 5.05 -1.65 7.81
N ALA A 22 5.74 -0.80 8.57
CA ALA A 22 5.66 0.67 8.42
C ALA A 22 6.20 1.15 7.06
N VAL A 23 7.35 0.63 6.62
CA VAL A 23 7.93 0.96 5.31
C VAL A 23 7.03 0.50 4.17
N ASN A 24 6.43 -0.68 4.30
CA ASN A 24 5.48 -1.21 3.32
C ASN A 24 4.23 -0.34 3.23
N LEU A 25 3.72 0.11 4.37
CA LEU A 25 2.58 1.02 4.44
C LEU A 25 2.88 2.36 3.77
N GLU A 26 4.04 2.96 4.06
CA GLU A 26 4.46 4.24 3.47
C GLU A 26 4.53 4.15 1.93
N LYS A 27 5.15 3.08 1.40
CA LYS A 27 5.20 2.82 -0.04
C LYS A 27 3.81 2.71 -0.66
N LEU A 28 2.90 1.98 0.00
CA LEU A 28 1.52 1.84 -0.47
C LEU A 28 0.79 3.17 -0.50
N TYR A 29 0.92 4.00 0.54
CA TYR A 29 0.31 5.34 0.55
C TYR A 29 0.86 6.22 -0.57
N PHE A 30 2.17 6.18 -0.81
CA PHE A 30 2.78 6.92 -1.90
C PHE A 30 2.23 6.48 -3.27
N LEU A 31 2.16 5.16 -3.51
CA LEU A 31 1.62 4.61 -4.75
C LEU A 31 0.13 4.92 -4.93
N ALA A 32 -0.67 4.78 -3.88
CA ALA A 32 -2.10 5.07 -3.87
C ALA A 32 -2.36 6.55 -4.19
N ASN A 33 -1.60 7.46 -3.60
CA ASN A 33 -1.71 8.89 -3.87
C ASN A 33 -1.28 9.25 -5.31
N LYS A 34 -0.25 8.57 -5.86
CA LYS A 34 0.15 8.73 -7.27
C LYS A 34 -0.89 8.13 -8.23
N ASN A 35 -1.59 7.07 -7.84
CA ASN A 35 -2.52 6.30 -8.67
C ASN A 35 -3.92 6.25 -8.04
N ASP A 36 -4.50 7.42 -7.76
CA ASP A 36 -5.72 7.55 -6.97
C ASP A 36 -7.02 7.09 -7.69
N ARG A 37 -6.93 6.47 -8.86
CA ARG A 37 -8.12 6.02 -9.60
C ARG A 37 -8.43 4.55 -9.32
N CYS A 38 -9.64 4.31 -8.84
CA CYS A 38 -10.19 2.98 -8.67
C CYS A 38 -10.22 2.25 -10.02
N ALA A 39 -9.61 1.06 -10.09
CA ALA A 39 -9.57 0.26 -11.32
C ALA A 39 -10.95 -0.21 -11.79
N ASN A 40 -11.93 -0.28 -10.89
CA ASN A 40 -13.28 -0.75 -11.20
C ASN A 40 -14.24 0.36 -11.68
N CYS A 41 -14.18 1.56 -11.07
CA CYS A 41 -15.14 2.63 -11.35
C CYS A 41 -14.49 3.95 -11.79
N GLY A 42 -13.16 4.03 -11.83
CA GLY A 42 -12.40 5.21 -12.23
C GLY A 42 -12.45 6.39 -11.24
N ARG A 43 -13.25 6.31 -10.17
CA ARG A 43 -13.35 7.37 -9.16
C ARG A 43 -12.06 7.49 -8.36
N GLY A 44 -11.78 8.73 -7.94
CA GLY A 44 -10.75 9.06 -6.96
C GLY A 44 -10.99 8.41 -5.61
N GLY A 45 -9.98 8.43 -4.74
CA GLY A 45 -10.04 7.96 -3.37
C GLY A 45 -9.89 6.44 -3.26
N VAL A 46 -8.75 5.92 -3.70
CA VAL A 46 -8.43 4.50 -3.48
C VAL A 46 -8.07 4.24 -2.02
N SER A 47 -8.66 3.21 -1.43
CA SER A 47 -8.49 2.89 0.00
C SER A 47 -8.15 1.42 0.23
N ALA A 48 -8.13 0.61 -0.83
CA ALA A 48 -7.91 -0.82 -0.75
C ALA A 48 -7.21 -1.35 -2.00
N VAL A 49 -6.60 -2.53 -1.86
CA VAL A 49 -5.88 -3.24 -2.92
C VAL A 49 -6.49 -4.62 -3.09
N ASP A 50 -6.88 -4.95 -4.32
CA ASP A 50 -7.20 -6.33 -4.69
C ASP A 50 -5.89 -7.10 -4.87
N VAL A 51 -5.58 -8.02 -3.96
CA VAL A 51 -4.31 -8.79 -3.98
C VAL A 51 -4.32 -9.95 -4.97
N SER A 52 -5.47 -10.29 -5.56
CA SER A 52 -5.53 -11.23 -6.69
C SER A 52 -5.16 -10.55 -7.99
N ARG A 53 -5.64 -9.32 -8.20
CA ARG A 53 -5.41 -8.55 -9.45
C ARG A 53 -4.29 -7.52 -9.35
N TYR A 54 -3.81 -7.21 -8.16
CA TYR A 54 -2.83 -6.15 -7.86
C TYR A 54 -3.30 -4.78 -8.36
N GLU A 55 -4.54 -4.41 -8.04
CA GLU A 55 -5.21 -3.17 -8.49
C GLU A 55 -5.75 -2.37 -7.30
N PHE A 56 -5.74 -1.04 -7.43
CA PHE A 56 -6.32 -0.14 -6.44
C PHE A 56 -7.84 -0.03 -6.60
N LEU A 57 -8.55 -0.06 -5.47
CA LEU A 57 -10.00 0.04 -5.38
C LEU A 57 -10.40 1.11 -4.36
N CYS A 58 -11.51 1.79 -4.63
CA CYS A 58 -12.16 2.66 -3.65
C CYS A 58 -12.99 1.85 -2.64
N SER A 59 -13.34 2.49 -1.52
CA SER A 59 -14.11 1.90 -0.42
C SER A 59 -15.43 1.24 -0.85
N SER A 60 -16.11 1.79 -1.85
CA SER A 60 -17.35 1.20 -2.39
C SER A 60 -17.08 -0.05 -3.22
N CYS A 61 -16.00 -0.05 -4.03
CA CYS A 61 -15.70 -1.16 -4.94
C CYS A 61 -14.91 -2.30 -4.30
N CYS A 62 -14.41 -2.12 -3.07
CA CYS A 62 -13.82 -3.19 -2.28
C CYS A 62 -14.84 -3.94 -1.41
N SER A 63 -16.02 -3.37 -1.17
CA SER A 63 -17.04 -3.99 -0.30
C SER A 63 -17.45 -5.37 -0.81
N GLY A 64 -17.45 -6.37 0.09
CA GLY A 64 -17.87 -7.74 -0.20
C GLY A 64 -16.86 -8.61 -0.97
N LYS A 65 -15.66 -8.11 -1.27
CA LYS A 65 -14.60 -8.91 -1.93
C LYS A 65 -13.66 -9.54 -0.90
N SER A 66 -13.45 -10.84 -0.98
CA SER A 66 -12.56 -11.60 -0.07
C SER A 66 -11.07 -11.46 -0.41
N SER A 67 -10.73 -11.07 -1.64
CA SER A 67 -9.36 -10.88 -2.11
C SER A 67 -8.81 -9.47 -1.90
N VAL A 68 -9.47 -8.65 -1.08
CA VAL A 68 -9.13 -7.23 -0.93
C VAL A 68 -8.57 -6.95 0.45
N LYS A 69 -7.45 -6.23 0.49
CA LYS A 69 -6.84 -5.71 1.71
C LYS A 69 -6.97 -4.19 1.75
N ARG A 70 -7.33 -3.64 2.90
CA ARG A 70 -7.48 -2.20 3.14
C ARG A 70 -6.15 -1.58 3.52
N ILE A 71 -5.83 -0.46 2.87
CA ILE A 71 -4.61 0.30 3.15
C ILE A 71 -4.78 0.95 4.53
N GLY A 72 -3.82 0.72 5.44
CA GLY A 72 -3.86 1.27 6.80
C GLY A 72 -4.52 0.36 7.85
N GLU A 73 -5.28 -0.65 7.44
CA GLU A 73 -5.92 -1.62 8.35
C GLU A 73 -5.28 -3.00 8.25
N ASP A 74 -5.05 -3.49 7.02
CA ASP A 74 -4.50 -4.82 6.77
C ASP A 74 -2.97 -4.83 6.66
N ARG A 75 -2.36 -5.97 6.99
CA ARG A 75 -0.92 -6.19 6.76
C ARG A 75 -0.64 -6.60 5.32
N PHE A 76 0.39 -5.98 4.76
CA PHE A 76 0.91 -6.28 3.43
C PHE A 76 2.32 -6.84 3.54
N SER A 77 2.54 -7.98 2.87
CA SER A 77 3.86 -8.54 2.71
C SER A 77 4.70 -7.69 1.74
N SER A 78 6.01 -7.74 1.90
CA SER A 78 6.95 -7.05 1.01
C SER A 78 6.80 -7.51 -0.45
N PHE A 79 6.39 -8.76 -0.67
CA PHE A 79 6.09 -9.28 -2.01
C PHE A 79 4.90 -8.57 -2.67
N GLU A 80 3.79 -8.40 -1.92
CA GLU A 80 2.60 -7.72 -2.42
C GLU A 80 2.92 -6.27 -2.78
N VAL A 81 3.64 -5.57 -1.89
CA VAL A 81 4.03 -4.16 -2.10
C VAL A 81 4.97 -4.01 -3.29
N ASN A 82 6.00 -4.86 -3.41
CA ASN A 82 6.94 -4.80 -4.53
C ASN A 82 6.25 -5.05 -5.87
N LYS A 83 5.25 -5.93 -5.92
CA LYS A 83 4.48 -6.20 -7.15
C LYS A 83 3.58 -5.03 -7.55
N LEU A 84 3.00 -4.33 -6.58
CA LEU A 84 2.29 -3.07 -6.82
C LEU A 84 3.25 -1.98 -7.31
N HIS A 85 4.41 -1.85 -6.67
CA HIS A 85 5.45 -0.90 -7.10
C HIS A 85 5.87 -1.16 -8.55
N ALA A 86 6.17 -2.40 -8.93
CA ALA A 86 6.55 -2.74 -10.30
C ALA A 86 5.47 -2.40 -11.35
N ARG A 87 4.19 -2.37 -10.94
CA ARG A 87 3.08 -2.05 -11.83
C ARG A 87 2.82 -0.55 -11.97
N PHE A 88 2.96 0.19 -10.86
CA PHE A 88 2.49 1.58 -10.74
C PHE A 88 3.63 2.61 -10.63
N ASP A 89 4.87 2.17 -10.45
CA ASP A 89 6.06 3.00 -10.38
C ASP A 89 6.80 3.07 -11.73
N ARG A 90 6.02 3.29 -12.80
CA ARG A 90 6.54 3.72 -14.10
C ARG A 90 6.42 5.24 -14.24
#